data_AF-A0A9D7XE11-F1
#
_entry.id   AF-A0A9D7XE11-F1
#
_cell.length_a   1.000
_cell.length_b   1.000
_cell.length_c   1.000
_cell.angle_alpha   90.00
_cell.angle_beta   90.00
_cell.angle_gamma   90.00
#
_symmetry.space_group_name_H-M   'P 1'
#
loop_
_entity.id
_entity.type
_entity.pdbx_description
1 polymer ?
#
loop_
_entity_poly.entity_id
_entity_poly.type
_entity_poly.pdbx_seq_one_letter_code
_entity_poly.pdbx_strand_id
1 'polypeptide(L)'
;MPVAAPRTEKLDLRLTAAAKQTLHAAAAAARRSVSEFVLDSALARAEETLSMRRHFGLDAQKWEAFIAALDGEPRELPKLESLLKSTSVFEGGAIK
;
A
#
# COMPACT_ATOMS: atom_id res chain seq x y z
N MET A 1 12.97 20.97 -10.91
CA MET A 1 13.54 19.80 -10.22
C MET A 1 13.03 19.85 -8.78
N PRO A 2 12.25 18.86 -8.30
CA PRO A 2 11.86 18.87 -6.89
C PRO A 2 13.10 18.61 -6.05
N VAL A 3 13.44 19.54 -5.16
CA VAL A 3 14.52 19.39 -4.20
C VAL A 3 14.05 18.36 -3.18
N ALA A 4 14.77 17.24 -3.06
CA ALA A 4 14.45 16.22 -2.06
C ALA A 4 14.49 16.87 -0.67
N ALA A 5 13.43 16.69 0.11
CA ALA A 5 13.37 17.18 1.49
C ALA A 5 14.53 16.59 2.31
N PRO A 6 15.11 17.36 3.26
CA PRO A 6 16.20 16.88 4.09
C PRO A 6 15.76 15.63 4.90
N ARG A 7 16.63 14.62 4.96
CA ARG A 7 16.39 13.39 5.75
C ARG A 7 16.57 13.70 7.24
N THR A 8 15.50 14.14 7.90
CA THR A 8 15.51 14.55 9.31
C THR A 8 15.13 13.43 10.29
N GLU A 9 14.50 12.36 9.80
CA GLU A 9 14.01 11.25 10.62
C GLU A 9 14.98 10.05 10.61
N LYS A 10 15.02 9.31 11.72
CA LYS A 10 15.88 8.13 11.91
C LYS A 10 15.04 6.88 12.12
N LEU A 11 15.50 5.76 11.56
CA LEU A 11 14.92 4.43 11.75
C LEU A 11 15.95 3.54 12.45
N ASP A 12 15.72 3.23 13.72
CA ASP A 12 16.57 2.34 14.51
C ASP A 12 16.12 0.88 14.37
N LEU A 13 17.04 0.01 13.92
CA LEU A 13 16.77 -1.40 13.63
C LEU A 13 17.67 -2.30 14.48
N ARG A 14 17.07 -3.29 15.15
CA ARG A 14 17.81 -4.36 15.83
C ARG A 14 18.01 -5.52 14.86
N LEU A 15 19.25 -5.97 14.72
CA LEU A 15 19.65 -6.99 13.75
C LEU A 15 20.53 -8.03 14.43
N THR A 16 20.48 -9.27 13.93
CA THR A 16 21.50 -10.27 14.25
C THR A 16 22.78 -9.99 13.45
N ALA A 17 23.91 -10.55 13.88
CA ALA A 17 25.18 -10.41 13.16
C ALA A 17 25.09 -10.97 11.72
N ALA A 18 24.41 -12.10 11.55
CA ALA A 18 24.16 -12.71 10.23
C ALA A 18 23.34 -11.79 9.32
N ALA A 19 22.24 -11.21 9.82
CA ALA A 19 21.43 -10.28 9.04
C ALA A 19 22.23 -9.03 8.62
N LYS A 20 23.06 -8.49 9.51
CA LYS A 20 23.95 -7.37 9.20
C LYS A 20 24.94 -7.72 8.08
N GLN A 21 25.56 -8.90 8.12
CA GLN A 21 26.49 -9.35 7.08
C GLN A 21 25.80 -9.49 5.72
N THR A 22 24.61 -10.08 5.67
CA THR A 22 23.84 -10.21 4.43
C THR A 22 23.49 -8.84 3.83
N LEU A 23 23.04 -7.89 4.65
CA LEU A 23 22.73 -6.53 4.18
C LEU A 23 23.98 -5.81 3.66
N HIS A 24 25.13 -5.98 4.32
CA HIS A 24 26.40 -5.44 3.84
C HIS A 24 26.81 -6.04 2.48
N ALA A 25 26.71 -7.35 2.32
CA ALA A 25 27.03 -8.02 1.06
C ALA A 25 26.12 -7.57 -0.08
N ALA A 26 24.81 -7.47 0.18
CA ALA A 26 23.83 -7.02 -0.80
C ALA A 26 24.06 -5.55 -1.23
N ALA A 27 24.33 -4.66 -0.27
CA ALA A 27 24.65 -3.26 -0.55
C ALA A 27 25.95 -3.12 -1.35
N ALA A 28 26.98 -3.92 -1.02
CA ALA A 28 28.23 -3.95 -1.75
C ALA A 28 28.04 -4.42 -3.21
N ALA A 29 27.25 -5.48 -3.42
CA ALA A 29 26.90 -5.96 -4.77
C ALA A 29 26.14 -4.90 -5.58
N ALA A 30 25.28 -4.11 -4.92
CA ALA A 30 24.57 -2.99 -5.53
C ALA A 30 25.44 -1.72 -5.73
N ARG A 31 26.66 -1.69 -5.19
CA ARG A 31 27.54 -0.50 -5.10
C ARG A 31 26.90 0.69 -4.40
N ARG A 32 26.19 0.43 -3.30
CA ARG A 32 25.48 1.44 -2.50
C ARG A 32 25.88 1.33 -1.04
N SER A 33 25.62 2.38 -0.27
CA SER A 33 25.74 2.28 1.19
C SER A 33 24.65 1.36 1.76
N VAL A 34 24.90 0.75 2.92
CA VAL A 34 23.90 -0.13 3.58
C VAL A 34 22.62 0.64 3.89
N SER A 35 22.74 1.87 4.41
CA SER A 35 21.58 2.71 4.73
C SER A 35 20.75 3.01 3.49
N GLU A 36 21.39 3.31 2.36
CA GLU A 36 20.71 3.58 1.10
C GLU A 36 20.05 2.33 0.52
N PHE A 37 20.77 1.20 0.52
CA PHE A 37 20.22 -0.08 0.07
C PHE A 37 18.99 -0.50 0.88
N VAL A 38 19.06 -0.40 2.21
CA VAL A 38 17.95 -0.78 3.10
C VAL A 38 16.77 0.17 2.93
N LEU A 39 17.01 1.49 2.88
CA LEU A 39 15.93 2.47 2.74
C LEU A 39 15.16 2.28 1.43
N ASP A 40 15.87 2.17 0.30
CA ASP A 40 15.25 1.98 -1.00
C ASP A 40 14.50 0.65 -1.10
N SER A 41 15.08 -0.43 -0.56
CA SER A 41 14.44 -1.75 -0.55
C SER A 41 13.17 -1.73 0.31
N ALA A 42 13.22 -1.05 1.46
CA ALA A 42 12.06 -0.90 2.34
C ALA A 42 10.96 -0.05 1.69
N LEU A 43 11.31 1.06 1.03
CA LEU A 43 10.36 1.91 0.32
C LEU A 43 9.69 1.18 -0.84
N ALA A 44 10.46 0.48 -1.68
CA ALA A 44 9.91 -0.30 -2.78
C ALA A 44 8.91 -1.37 -2.28
N ARG A 45 9.25 -2.06 -1.18
CA ARG A 45 8.35 -3.05 -0.57
C ARG A 45 7.10 -2.41 0.06
N ALA A 46 7.25 -1.24 0.68
CA ALA A 46 6.13 -0.49 1.24
C ALA A 46 5.17 -0.04 0.13
N GLU A 47 5.70 0.49 -0.97
CA GLU A 47 4.91 0.89 -2.14
C GLU A 47 4.16 -0.29 -2.74
N GLU A 48 4.81 -1.44 -2.93
CA GLU A 48 4.17 -2.66 -3.41
C GLU A 48 3.02 -3.06 -2.47
N THR A 49 3.27 -3.09 -1.16
CA THR A 49 2.28 -3.46 -0.14
C THR A 49 1.09 -2.51 -0.11
N LEU A 50 1.33 -1.20 -0.26
CA LEU A 50 0.29 -0.18 -0.31
C LEU A 50 -0.42 -0.13 -1.68
N SER A 51 0.26 -0.51 -2.76
CA SER A 51 -0.27 -0.56 -4.12
C SER A 51 -1.24 -1.73 -4.29
N MET A 52 -0.96 -2.88 -3.68
CA MET A 52 -1.89 -4.03 -3.64
C MET A 52 -3.26 -3.68 -3.04
N ARG A 53 -3.38 -2.57 -2.30
CA ARG A 53 -4.67 -2.07 -1.78
C ARG A 53 -5.35 -1.02 -2.66
N ARG A 54 -4.67 -0.51 -3.70
CA ARG A 54 -5.12 0.65 -4.50
C ARG A 54 -5.27 0.35 -5.98
N HIS A 55 -4.56 -0.65 -6.51
CA HIS A 55 -4.60 -0.99 -7.93
C HIS A 55 -5.26 -2.35 -8.17
N PHE A 56 -6.35 -2.36 -8.92
CA PHE A 56 -7.05 -3.56 -9.36
C PHE A 56 -6.79 -3.78 -10.85
N GLY A 57 -5.89 -4.71 -11.17
CA GLY A 57 -5.66 -5.11 -12.56
C GLY A 57 -6.83 -5.94 -13.08
N LEU A 58 -7.48 -5.48 -14.16
CA LEU A 58 -8.54 -6.19 -14.85
C LEU A 58 -8.03 -6.71 -16.19
N ASP A 59 -8.37 -7.96 -16.52
CA ASP A 59 -8.22 -8.46 -17.90
C ASP A 59 -9.27 -7.82 -18.82
N ALA A 60 -9.12 -7.99 -20.14
CA ALA A 60 -9.98 -7.32 -21.12
C ALA A 60 -11.48 -7.58 -20.90
N GLN A 61 -11.84 -8.82 -20.54
CA GLN A 61 -13.22 -9.21 -20.30
C GLN A 61 -13.78 -8.53 -19.04
N LYS A 62 -13.00 -8.51 -17.95
CA LYS A 62 -13.40 -7.82 -16.71
C LYS A 62 -13.45 -6.31 -16.88
N TRP A 63 -12.57 -5.76 -17.72
CA TRP A 63 -12.56 -4.34 -18.05
C TRP A 63 -13.85 -3.94 -18.78
N GLU A 64 -14.25 -4.70 -19.80
CA GLU A 64 -15.50 -4.45 -20.53
C GLU A 64 -16.74 -4.57 -19.61
N ALA A 65 -16.78 -5.61 -18.77
CA ALA A 65 -17.85 -5.78 -17.79
C ALA A 65 -17.89 -4.64 -16.76
N PHE A 66 -16.72 -4.12 -16.35
CA PHE A 66 -16.60 -3.00 -15.43
C PHE A 66 -17.14 -1.70 -16.05
N ILE A 67 -16.76 -1.39 -17.30
CA ILE A 67 -17.27 -0.20 -18.01
C ILE A 67 -18.78 -0.30 -18.22
N ALA A 68 -19.30 -1.45 -18.67
CA ALA A 68 -20.74 -1.66 -18.83
C ALA A 68 -21.51 -1.48 -17.50
N ALA A 69 -20.92 -1.86 -16.37
CA ALA A 69 -21.52 -1.65 -15.05
C ALA A 69 -21.49 -0.18 -14.60
N LEU A 70 -20.50 0.61 -15.05
CA LEU A 70 -20.42 2.05 -14.77
C LEU A 70 -21.40 2.86 -15.62
N ASP A 71 -21.58 2.48 -16.89
CA ASP A 71 -22.49 3.14 -17.83
C ASP A 71 -23.96 2.73 -17.65
N GLY A 72 -24.20 1.62 -16.94
CA GLY A 72 -25.54 1.10 -16.66
C GLY A 72 -26.35 1.98 -15.71
N GLU A 73 -27.67 1.92 -15.85
CA GLU A 73 -28.58 2.64 -14.95
C GLU A 73 -28.44 2.09 -13.51
N PRO A 74 -28.44 2.95 -12.47
CA PRO A 74 -28.33 2.51 -11.09
C PRO A 74 -29.44 1.50 -10.75
N ARG A 75 -29.03 0.32 -10.28
CA ARG A 75 -29.99 -0.71 -9.87
C ARG A 75 -30.49 -0.42 -8.46
N GLU A 76 -31.80 -0.42 -8.28
CA GLU A 76 -32.37 -0.36 -6.94
C GLU A 76 -32.04 -1.64 -6.15
N LEU A 77 -31.51 -1.44 -4.95
CA LEU A 77 -31.06 -2.50 -4.05
C LEU A 77 -31.74 -2.31 -2.70
N PRO A 78 -32.96 -2.87 -2.49
CA PRO A 78 -33.74 -2.63 -1.27
C PRO A 78 -32.99 -2.97 0.03
N LYS A 79 -32.13 -4.01 -0.01
CA LYS A 79 -31.26 -4.38 1.12
C LYS A 79 -30.17 -3.34 1.38
N LEU A 80 -29.59 -2.76 0.33
CA LEU A 80 -28.58 -1.71 0.46
C LEU A 80 -29.21 -0.42 1.00
N GLU A 81 -30.41 -0.08 0.52
CA GLU A 81 -31.17 1.07 1.03
C GLU A 81 -31.49 0.90 2.53
N SER A 82 -31.94 -0.30 2.92
CA SER A 82 -32.20 -0.63 4.33
C SER A 82 -30.92 -0.55 5.18
N LEU A 83 -29.78 -1.01 4.65
CA LEU A 83 -28.48 -0.93 5.32
C LEU A 83 -28.03 0.52 5.53
N LEU A 84 -28.15 1.38 4.50
CA LEU A 84 -27.77 2.79 4.56
C LEU A 84 -28.64 3.60 5.53
N LYS A 85 -29.89 3.17 5.78
CA LYS A 85 -30.80 3.77 6.76
C LYS A 85 -30.60 3.22 8.19
N SER A 86 -29.88 2.12 8.35
CA SER A 86 -29.60 1.53 9.66
C SER A 86 -28.40 2.22 10.34
N THR A 87 -28.38 2.26 11.67
CA THR A 87 -27.24 2.79 12.43
C THR A 87 -25.96 2.06 12.04
N SER A 88 -24.94 2.84 11.66
CA SER A 88 -23.63 2.30 11.31
C SER A 88 -22.95 1.68 12.53
N VAL A 89 -22.42 0.46 12.36
CA VAL A 89 -21.55 -0.19 13.37
C VAL A 89 -20.26 0.58 13.63
N PHE A 90 -19.89 1.52 12.74
CA PHE A 90 -18.73 2.40 12.89
C PHE A 90 -19.06 3.72 13.59
N GLU A 91 -20.34 4.08 13.72
CA GLU A 91 -20.77 5.28 14.44
C GLU A 91 -20.97 5.02 15.95
N GLY A 92 -21.17 3.76 16.36
CA GLY A 92 -21.36 3.35 17.75
C GLY A 92 -20.07 3.00 18.53
N GLY A 93 -18.89 3.19 17.94
CA GLY A 93 -17.61 2.79 18.53
C GLY A 93 -16.87 3.95 19.18
N ALA A 94 -17.29 4.37 20.38
CA ALA A 94 -16.37 5.01 21.30
C ALA A 94 -15.25 3.99 21.59
N ILE A 95 -14.10 4.18 20.96
CA ILE A 95 -12.86 3.49 21.31
C ILE A 95 -12.62 3.83 22.78
N LYS A 96 -12.80 2.83 23.66
CA LYS A 96 -12.42 2.90 25.06
C LYS A 96 -11.04 2.29 25.23
#